data_AF-A0A941WQE4-F1
#
_entry.id   AF-A0A941WQE4-F1
#
_cell.length_a   1.000
_cell.length_b   1.000
_cell.length_c   1.000
_cell.angle_alpha   90.00
_cell.angle_beta   90.00
_cell.angle_gamma   90.00
#
_symmetry.space_group_name_H-M   'P 1'
#
loop_
_entity.id
_entity.type
_entity.pdbx_description
1 polymer ?
#
loop_
_entity_poly.entity_id
_entity_poly.type
_entity_poly.pdbx_seq_one_letter_code
_entity_poly.pdbx_strand_id
1 'polypeptide(L)'
;MKNIGDNTAQNILDNCYVWNYLKTSNEVTAEKISKKLGTYTTSSWSESNSSSGGAVNKSNSMNLTQRPLLTTDEILRIERPYLLVMCSGLSPAMTYSPDLSKWKFNEILGLGNKSWNTKVREYRENHRKLKRIKPLQLWNIAEETKQFKIMLERKQFIEEKERRKKNINLEGKL
;
A
#
# COMPACT_ATOMS: atom_id res chain seq x y z
N MET A 1 14.05 -5.61 5.68
CA MET A 1 12.93 -4.67 5.46
C MET A 1 12.23 -4.48 6.79
N LYS A 2 11.93 -3.25 7.19
CA LYS A 2 11.22 -2.97 8.44
C LYS A 2 9.75 -3.34 8.22
N ASN A 3 9.23 -4.34 8.94
CA ASN A 3 7.82 -4.70 8.84
C ASN A 3 6.99 -3.51 9.32
N ILE A 4 6.15 -3.00 8.42
CA ILE A 4 5.18 -1.95 8.72
C ILE A 4 4.18 -2.60 9.69
N GLY A 5 3.97 -2.01 10.87
CA GLY A 5 3.07 -2.58 11.87
C GLY A 5 1.63 -2.70 11.32
N ASP A 6 0.86 -3.66 11.83
CA ASP A 6 -0.43 -4.07 11.26
C ASP A 6 -1.40 -2.90 11.02
N ASN A 7 -1.47 -1.95 11.97
CA ASN A 7 -2.32 -0.75 11.85
C ASN A 7 -1.91 0.16 10.68
N THR A 8 -0.61 0.34 10.48
CA THR A 8 -0.09 1.18 9.39
C THR A 8 -0.24 0.52 8.03
N ALA A 9 -0.15 -0.81 7.95
CA ALA A 9 -0.41 -1.55 6.73
C ALA A 9 -1.88 -1.43 6.30
N GLN A 10 -2.82 -1.54 7.25
CA GLN A 10 -4.25 -1.41 6.95
C GLN A 10 -4.60 -0.01 6.42
N ASN A 11 -4.07 1.05 7.04
CA ASN A 11 -4.29 2.43 6.57
C ASN A 11 -3.82 2.66 5.12
N ILE A 12 -2.71 2.04 4.72
CA ILE A 12 -2.19 2.12 3.35
C ILE A 12 -3.12 1.38 2.39
N LEU A 13 -3.59 0.19 2.76
CA LEU A 13 -4.54 -0.58 1.97
C LEU A 13 -5.87 0.17 1.79
N ASP A 14 -6.38 0.79 2.85
CA ASP A 14 -7.65 1.52 2.82
C ASP A 14 -7.58 2.76 1.92
N ASN A 15 -6.39 3.37 1.77
CA ASN A 15 -6.16 4.48 0.84
C ASN A 15 -6.11 4.06 -0.64
N CYS A 16 -5.98 2.77 -0.95
CA CYS A 16 -5.87 2.31 -2.34
C CYS A 16 -7.22 2.40 -3.07
N TYR A 17 -7.28 3.24 -4.10
CA TYR A 17 -8.49 3.45 -4.92
C TYR A 17 -8.85 2.23 -5.79
N VAL A 18 -7.86 1.60 -6.43
CA VAL A 18 -8.06 0.45 -7.33
C VAL A 18 -7.40 -0.79 -6.75
N TRP A 19 -8.13 -1.89 -6.79
CA TRP A 19 -7.66 -3.21 -6.36
C TRP A 19 -7.78 -4.18 -7.52
N ASN A 20 -6.66 -4.79 -7.88
CA ASN A 20 -6.61 -5.83 -8.91
C ASN A 20 -6.31 -7.16 -8.22
N TYR A 21 -7.32 -8.04 -8.16
CA TYR A 21 -7.17 -9.38 -7.62
C TYR A 21 -6.87 -10.37 -8.75
N LEU A 22 -5.76 -11.10 -8.60
CA LEU A 22 -5.25 -12.07 -9.57
C LEU A 22 -5.61 -13.50 -9.16
N LYS A 23 -4.94 -14.00 -8.11
CA LYS A 23 -5.19 -15.30 -7.49
C LYS A 23 -4.59 -15.28 -6.09
N THR A 24 -5.26 -15.92 -5.14
CA THR A 24 -4.71 -16.23 -3.81
C THR A 24 -4.93 -17.69 -3.49
N SER A 25 -4.07 -18.27 -2.67
CA SER A 25 -4.28 -19.58 -2.05
C SER A 25 -4.75 -19.47 -0.59
N ASN A 26 -4.80 -18.25 -0.05
CA ASN A 26 -5.13 -18.00 1.35
C ASN A 26 -6.61 -17.62 1.52
N GLU A 27 -7.35 -18.44 2.26
CA GLU A 27 -8.76 -18.24 2.58
C GLU A 27 -9.04 -16.91 3.29
N VAL A 28 -8.19 -16.49 4.23
CA VAL A 28 -8.33 -15.21 4.95
C VAL A 28 -8.29 -14.03 3.98
N THR A 29 -7.52 -14.14 2.91
CA THR A 29 -7.47 -13.09 1.88
C THR A 29 -8.72 -13.13 1.01
N ALA A 30 -9.19 -14.32 0.63
CA ALA A 30 -10.43 -14.49 -0.14
C ALA A 30 -11.66 -13.95 0.62
N GLU A 31 -11.74 -14.18 1.94
CA GLU A 31 -12.77 -13.58 2.79
C GLU A 31 -12.74 -12.05 2.80
N LYS A 32 -11.54 -11.46 2.92
CA LYS A 32 -11.38 -9.99 2.86
C LYS A 32 -11.88 -9.44 1.52
N ILE A 33 -11.61 -10.13 0.41
CA ILE A 33 -12.08 -9.74 -0.92
C ILE A 33 -13.60 -9.91 -1.03
N SER A 34 -14.17 -11.02 -0.56
CA SER A 34 -15.62 -11.26 -0.55
C SER A 34 -16.37 -10.17 0.23
N LYS A 35 -15.89 -9.85 1.44
CA LYS A 35 -16.43 -8.76 2.26
C LYS A 35 -16.34 -7.41 1.55
N LYS A 36 -15.27 -7.17 0.79
CA LYS A 36 -15.07 -5.92 0.06
C LYS A 36 -15.98 -5.78 -1.17
N LEU A 37 -16.27 -6.88 -1.87
CA LEU A 37 -17.23 -6.90 -2.98
C LEU A 37 -18.66 -6.63 -2.50
N GLY A 38 -18.96 -7.05 -1.28
CA GLY A 38 -20.26 -6.84 -0.66
C GLY A 38 -21.28 -7.91 -1.04
N THR A 39 -22.54 -7.59 -0.79
CA THR A 39 -23.68 -8.48 -0.97
C THR A 39 -24.73 -7.80 -1.84
N TYR A 40 -25.57 -8.61 -2.47
CA TYR A 40 -26.71 -8.16 -3.26
C TYR A 40 -27.97 -8.91 -2.84
N THR A 41 -29.11 -8.28 -3.06
CA THR A 41 -30.42 -8.89 -2.76
C THR A 41 -30.83 -9.79 -3.91
N THR A 42 -31.18 -11.03 -3.59
CA THR A 42 -31.68 -12.06 -4.51
C THR A 42 -33.13 -12.39 -4.16
N SER A 43 -33.95 -12.68 -5.16
CA SER A 43 -35.29 -13.24 -4.92
C SER A 43 -35.24 -14.76 -4.99
N SER A 44 -35.63 -15.41 -3.90
CA SER A 44 -35.81 -16.86 -3.82
C SER A 44 -37.29 -17.19 -4.01
N TRP A 45 -37.58 -18.04 -4.99
CA TRP A 45 -38.93 -18.55 -5.26
C TRP A 45 -39.08 -19.94 -4.68
N SER A 46 -40.10 -20.15 -3.86
CA SER A 46 -40.42 -21.44 -3.26
C SER A 46 -41.80 -21.89 -3.72
N GLU A 47 -41.83 -23.00 -4.45
CA GLU A 47 -43.05 -23.70 -4.83
C GLU A 47 -43.26 -24.91 -3.92
N SER A 48 -44.47 -25.07 -3.44
CA SER A 48 -44.86 -26.16 -2.56
C SER A 48 -46.15 -26.79 -3.08
N ASN A 49 -46.13 -28.11 -3.16
CA ASN A 49 -47.27 -28.90 -3.62
C ASN A 49 -47.69 -29.82 -2.48
N SER A 50 -48.96 -29.79 -2.10
CA SER A 50 -49.53 -30.73 -1.15
C SER A 50 -50.71 -31.46 -1.78
N SER A 51 -50.77 -32.78 -1.59
CA SER A 51 -51.89 -33.61 -2.01
C SER A 51 -52.25 -34.58 -0.88
N SER A 52 -53.50 -34.52 -0.44
CA SER A 52 -54.07 -35.44 0.55
C SER A 52 -55.21 -36.24 -0.09
N GLY A 53 -54.86 -37.06 -1.10
CA GLY A 53 -55.81 -37.96 -1.77
C GLY A 53 -56.80 -37.28 -2.73
N GLY A 54 -56.61 -35.99 -3.06
CA GLY A 54 -57.46 -35.20 -3.95
C GLY A 54 -56.66 -34.18 -4.79
N ALA A 55 -57.32 -33.14 -5.29
CA ALA A 55 -56.71 -32.09 -6.11
C ALA A 55 -55.44 -31.51 -5.45
N VAL A 56 -54.39 -31.34 -6.24
CA VAL A 56 -53.07 -30.88 -5.77
C VAL A 56 -53.15 -29.39 -5.45
N ASN A 57 -52.97 -29.02 -4.19
CA ASN A 57 -52.84 -27.62 -3.79
C ASN A 57 -51.43 -27.14 -4.12
N LYS A 58 -51.33 -26.10 -4.96
CA LYS A 58 -50.07 -25.46 -5.34
C LYS A 58 -49.98 -24.10 -4.66
N SER A 59 -48.95 -23.90 -3.84
CA SER A 59 -48.64 -22.64 -3.18
C SER A 59 -47.28 -22.14 -3.59
N ASN A 60 -47.23 -20.89 -4.03
CA ASN A 60 -46.04 -20.22 -4.49
C ASN A 60 -45.75 -19.02 -3.60
N SER A 61 -44.50 -18.88 -3.15
CA SER A 61 -44.07 -17.77 -2.30
C SER A 61 -42.74 -17.21 -2.80
N MET A 62 -42.59 -15.89 -2.70
CA MET A 62 -41.39 -15.16 -3.08
C MET A 62 -40.78 -14.49 -1.86
N ASN A 63 -39.51 -14.75 -1.60
CA ASN A 63 -38.77 -14.16 -0.50
C ASN A 63 -37.53 -13.42 -1.03
N LEU A 64 -37.17 -12.31 -0.40
CA LEU A 64 -35.93 -11.60 -0.70
C LEU A 64 -34.84 -12.01 0.30
N THR A 65 -33.70 -12.46 -0.22
CA THR A 65 -32.56 -12.97 0.56
C THR A 65 -31.28 -12.25 0.19
N GLN A 66 -30.45 -11.90 1.17
CA GLN A 66 -29.14 -11.32 0.93
C GLN A 66 -28.13 -12.41 0.55
N ARG A 67 -27.37 -12.21 -0.54
CA ARG A 67 -26.32 -13.12 -0.99
C ARG A 67 -25.01 -12.36 -1.25
N PRO A 68 -23.84 -12.88 -0.84
CA PRO A 68 -22.54 -12.33 -1.26
C PRO A 68 -22.42 -12.29 -2.78
N LEU A 69 -21.84 -11.22 -3.33
CA LEU A 69 -21.63 -11.10 -4.78
C LEU A 69 -20.77 -12.24 -5.33
N LEU A 70 -19.65 -12.51 -4.63
CA LEU A 70 -18.83 -13.69 -4.83
C LEU A 70 -18.53 -14.32 -3.47
N THR A 71 -18.77 -15.61 -3.37
CA THR A 71 -18.37 -16.43 -2.22
C THR A 71 -16.85 -16.63 -2.22
N THR A 72 -16.30 -17.00 -1.07
CA THR A 72 -14.86 -17.25 -0.90
C THR A 72 -14.34 -18.32 -1.86
N ASP A 73 -15.12 -19.39 -2.05
CA ASP A 73 -14.80 -20.49 -2.94
C ASP A 73 -14.82 -20.06 -4.43
N GLU A 74 -15.79 -19.22 -4.83
CA GLU A 74 -15.80 -18.62 -6.18
C GLU A 74 -14.59 -17.72 -6.43
N ILE A 75 -14.13 -16.97 -5.43
CA ILE A 75 -12.94 -16.10 -5.52
C ILE A 75 -11.64 -16.92 -5.65
N LEU A 76 -11.56 -18.06 -4.95
CA LEU A 76 -10.40 -18.97 -5.03
C LEU A 76 -10.35 -19.70 -6.38
N ARG A 77 -11.51 -19.93 -7.01
CA ARG A 77 -11.62 -20.53 -8.34
C ARG A 77 -11.27 -19.58 -9.50
N ILE A 78 -11.02 -18.30 -9.25
CA ILE A 78 -10.56 -17.38 -10.30
C ILE A 78 -9.19 -17.82 -10.80
N GLU A 79 -9.09 -18.01 -12.12
CA GLU A 79 -7.87 -18.41 -12.80
C GLU A 79 -7.52 -17.46 -13.93
N ARG A 80 -6.23 -17.44 -14.28
CA ARG A 80 -5.79 -16.71 -15.47
C ARG A 80 -6.53 -17.28 -16.69
N PRO A 81 -7.00 -16.42 -17.60
CA PRO A 81 -6.60 -15.02 -17.77
C PRO A 81 -7.51 -14.00 -17.09
N TYR A 82 -8.50 -14.43 -16.31
CA TYR A 82 -9.45 -13.53 -15.68
C TYR A 82 -8.85 -12.86 -14.44
N LEU A 83 -9.24 -11.61 -14.19
CA LEU A 83 -8.84 -10.85 -13.02
C LEU A 83 -10.02 -9.99 -12.54
N LEU A 84 -10.11 -9.81 -11.23
CA LEU A 84 -11.18 -9.04 -10.62
C LEU A 84 -10.66 -7.63 -10.32
N VAL A 85 -11.30 -6.63 -10.92
CA VAL A 85 -11.01 -5.20 -10.68
C VAL A 85 -12.08 -4.64 -9.77
N MET A 86 -11.65 -4.07 -8.65
CA MET A 86 -12.51 -3.34 -7.73
C MET A 86 -12.04 -1.90 -7.66
N CYS A 87 -12.89 -0.96 -8.07
CA CYS A 87 -12.65 0.47 -7.95
C CYS A 87 -13.55 1.04 -6.85
N SER A 88 -13.00 1.86 -5.97
CA SER A 88 -13.79 2.49 -4.91
C SER A 88 -14.91 3.35 -5.50
N GLY A 89 -16.14 3.15 -5.03
CA GLY A 89 -17.34 3.87 -5.49
C GLY A 89 -17.94 3.36 -6.81
N LEU A 90 -17.40 2.30 -7.41
CA LEU A 90 -17.93 1.69 -8.63
C LEU A 90 -18.22 0.21 -8.42
N SER A 91 -19.08 -0.36 -9.26
CA SER A 91 -19.31 -1.80 -9.28
C SER A 91 -18.05 -2.54 -9.73
N PRO A 92 -17.71 -3.67 -9.09
CA PRO A 92 -16.56 -4.46 -9.49
C PRO A 92 -16.76 -5.08 -10.87
N ALA A 93 -15.67 -5.32 -11.59
CA ALA A 93 -15.69 -5.89 -12.93
C ALA A 93 -14.69 -7.04 -13.07
N MET A 94 -15.11 -8.12 -13.74
CA MET A 94 -14.20 -9.16 -14.19
C MET A 94 -13.58 -8.71 -15.50
N THR A 95 -12.25 -8.68 -15.58
CA THR A 95 -11.51 -8.27 -16.77
C THR A 95 -10.49 -9.33 -17.18
N TYR A 96 -9.85 -9.13 -18.33
CA TYR A 96 -8.88 -10.05 -18.91
C TYR A 96 -7.46 -9.49 -18.75
N SER A 97 -6.55 -10.32 -18.23
CA SER A 97 -5.12 -10.03 -18.13
C SER A 97 -4.45 -10.50 -19.43
N PRO A 98 -4.06 -9.57 -20.32
CA PRO A 98 -3.36 -9.95 -21.53
C PRO A 98 -1.98 -10.54 -21.22
N ASP A 99 -1.53 -11.44 -22.09
CA ASP A 99 -0.17 -11.95 -22.01
C ASP A 99 0.84 -10.83 -22.29
N LEU A 100 1.67 -10.53 -21.29
CA LEU A 100 2.74 -9.53 -21.37
C LEU A 100 3.77 -9.87 -22.45
N SER A 101 3.92 -11.15 -22.81
CA SER A 101 4.85 -11.56 -23.88
C SER A 101 4.49 -10.94 -25.24
N LYS A 102 3.20 -10.66 -25.47
CA LYS A 102 2.67 -10.10 -26.73
C LYS A 102 2.57 -8.58 -26.73
N TRP A 103 2.94 -7.92 -25.64
CA TRP A 103 2.84 -6.47 -25.53
C TRP A 103 3.87 -5.77 -26.44
N LYS A 104 3.45 -4.67 -27.08
CA LYS A 104 4.33 -3.79 -27.87
C LYS A 104 5.54 -3.30 -27.08
N PHE A 105 5.42 -3.24 -25.75
CA PHE A 105 6.54 -2.93 -24.86
C PHE A 105 7.73 -3.88 -25.01
N ASN A 106 7.52 -5.15 -25.36
CA ASN A 106 8.65 -6.04 -25.62
C ASN A 106 9.44 -5.57 -26.84
N GLU A 107 8.78 -5.10 -27.89
CA GLU A 107 9.46 -4.52 -29.05
C GLU A 107 10.18 -3.21 -28.69
N ILE A 108 9.51 -2.30 -27.98
CA ILE A 108 10.09 -1.01 -27.55
C ILE A 108 11.32 -1.22 -26.67
N LEU A 109 11.24 -2.19 -25.74
CA LEU A 109 12.32 -2.50 -24.81
C LEU A 109 13.32 -3.52 -25.38
N GLY A 110 13.17 -3.95 -26.64
CA GLY A 110 14.02 -4.98 -27.25
C GLY A 110 14.05 -6.29 -26.44
N LEU A 111 12.93 -6.65 -25.81
CA LEU A 111 12.73 -7.88 -25.07
C LEU A 111 12.10 -8.96 -25.99
N GLY A 112 12.30 -10.21 -25.65
CA GLY A 112 11.80 -11.38 -26.34
C GLY A 112 11.85 -12.61 -25.44
N ASN A 113 12.63 -13.61 -25.83
CA ASN A 113 12.80 -14.85 -25.06
C ASN A 113 13.43 -14.62 -23.68
N LYS A 114 13.17 -15.51 -22.72
CA LYS A 114 13.70 -15.43 -21.35
C LYS A 114 15.23 -15.28 -21.31
N SER A 115 15.95 -16.10 -22.08
CA SER A 115 17.42 -16.04 -22.16
C SER A 115 17.92 -14.70 -22.70
N TRP A 116 17.26 -14.17 -23.75
CA TRP A 116 17.56 -12.87 -24.32
C TRP A 116 17.31 -11.74 -23.31
N ASN A 117 16.18 -11.79 -22.61
CA ASN A 117 15.83 -10.79 -21.60
C ASN A 117 16.85 -10.75 -20.45
N THR A 118 17.40 -11.90 -20.05
CA THR A 118 18.48 -11.96 -19.06
C THR A 118 19.73 -11.22 -19.56
N LYS A 119 20.17 -11.47 -20.80
CA LYS A 119 21.34 -10.79 -21.40
C LYS A 119 21.12 -9.28 -21.52
N VAL A 120 19.94 -8.86 -21.97
CA VAL A 120 19.59 -7.43 -22.07
C VAL A 120 19.61 -6.75 -20.69
N ARG A 121 19.13 -7.43 -19.64
CA ARG A 121 19.18 -6.91 -18.27
C ARG A 121 20.61 -6.80 -17.78
N GLU A 122 21.44 -7.81 -17.98
CA GLU A 122 22.86 -7.79 -17.61
C GLU A 122 23.61 -6.65 -18.30
N TYR A 123 23.44 -6.51 -19.62
CA TYR A 123 24.00 -5.39 -20.39
C TYR A 123 23.57 -4.04 -19.79
N ARG A 124 22.27 -3.84 -19.52
CA ARG A 124 21.74 -2.59 -18.97
C ARG A 124 22.21 -2.30 -17.55
N GLU A 125 22.33 -3.31 -16.70
CA GLU A 125 22.85 -3.16 -15.34
C GLU A 125 24.34 -2.80 -15.36
N ASN A 126 25.15 -3.42 -16.24
CA ASN A 126 26.56 -3.07 -16.42
C ASN A 126 26.75 -1.63 -16.95
N HIS A 127 25.83 -1.14 -17.79
CA HIS A 127 25.84 0.24 -18.28
C HIS A 127 25.24 1.24 -17.28
N ARG A 128 24.57 0.78 -16.21
CA ARG A 128 23.97 1.67 -15.22
C ARG A 128 25.10 2.34 -14.43
N LYS A 129 25.19 3.66 -14.54
CA LYS A 129 26.11 4.46 -13.73
C LYS A 129 25.81 4.26 -12.25
N LEU A 130 26.75 3.72 -11.49
CA LEU A 130 26.64 3.57 -10.05
C LEU A 130 26.55 4.96 -9.40
N LYS A 131 25.39 5.29 -8.82
CA LYS A 131 25.26 6.48 -7.99
C LYS A 131 25.89 6.18 -6.63
N ARG A 132 26.97 6.89 -6.28
CA ARG A 132 27.47 6.90 -4.89
C ARG A 132 26.38 7.50 -4.01
N ILE A 133 25.82 6.69 -3.11
CA ILE A 133 24.89 7.16 -2.09
C ILE A 133 25.69 8.05 -1.16
N LYS A 134 25.49 9.37 -1.26
CA LYS A 134 26.00 10.28 -0.24
C LYS A 134 25.22 10.02 1.04
N PRO A 135 25.87 10.00 2.22
CA PRO A 135 25.13 9.98 3.48
C PRO A 135 24.15 11.16 3.47
N LEU A 136 22.93 10.91 3.95
CA LEU A 136 21.91 11.94 4.12
C LEU A 136 22.53 13.08 4.93
N GLN A 137 22.51 14.30 4.38
CA GLN A 137 22.87 15.47 5.15
C GLN A 137 21.74 15.74 6.15
N LEU A 138 21.94 15.25 7.37
CA LEU A 138 21.06 15.57 8.49
C LEU A 138 21.37 16.98 8.95
N TRP A 139 20.32 17.70 9.36
CA TRP A 139 20.48 18.96 10.05
C TRP A 139 20.98 18.69 11.47
N ASN A 140 22.27 18.93 11.74
CA ASN A 140 22.88 18.74 13.05
C ASN A 140 22.54 19.89 14.00
N ILE A 141 21.26 20.27 14.09
CA ILE A 141 20.75 21.42 14.87
C ILE A 141 21.18 21.33 16.34
N ALA A 142 21.23 20.11 16.90
CA ALA A 142 21.66 19.89 18.27
C ALA A 142 23.15 20.19 18.50
N GLU A 143 24.00 19.91 17.51
CA GLU A 143 25.44 20.21 17.59
C GLU A 143 25.69 21.70 17.41
N GLU A 144 25.00 22.32 16.44
CA GLU A 144 25.08 23.77 16.18
C GLU A 144 24.62 24.60 17.39
N THR A 145 23.49 24.25 17.99
CA THR A 145 22.97 24.93 19.20
C THR A 145 23.91 24.79 20.39
N LYS A 146 24.56 23.64 20.57
CA LYS A 146 25.56 23.43 21.62
C LYS A 146 26.80 24.32 21.42
N GLN A 147 27.32 24.41 20.19
CA GLN A 147 28.44 25.29 19.87
C GLN A 147 28.10 26.76 20.09
N PHE A 148 26.88 27.16 19.72
CA PHE A 148 26.40 28.53 19.91
C PHE A 148 26.33 28.90 21.39
N LYS A 149 25.82 28.00 22.24
CA LYS A 149 25.75 28.19 23.69
C LYS A 149 27.14 28.36 24.31
N ILE A 150 28.10 27.52 23.94
CA ILE A 150 29.50 27.60 24.40
C ILE A 150 30.14 28.94 23.99
N MET A 151 29.90 29.40 22.76
CA MET A 151 30.40 30.71 22.30
C MET A 151 29.82 31.87 23.11
N LEU A 152 28.54 31.78 23.46
CA LEU A 152 27.84 32.81 24.22
C LEU A 152 28.38 32.91 25.65
N GLU A 153 28.58 31.77 26.31
CA GLU A 153 29.22 31.67 27.64
C GLU A 153 30.65 32.23 27.63
N ARG A 154 31.45 31.92 26.59
CA ARG A 154 32.81 32.49 26.43
C ARG A 154 32.80 34.00 26.26
N LYS A 155 31.87 34.56 25.47
CA LYS A 155 31.74 36.01 25.30
C LYS A 155 31.40 36.70 26.62
N GLN A 156 30.43 36.17 27.36
CA GLN A 156 30.06 36.70 28.68
C GLN A 156 31.25 36.69 29.65
N PHE A 157 32.03 35.61 29.67
CA PHE A 157 33.20 35.49 30.53
C PHE A 157 34.32 36.47 30.17
N ILE A 158 34.53 36.73 28.88
CA ILE A 158 35.50 37.74 28.40
C ILE A 158 35.04 39.15 28.80
N GLU A 159 33.76 39.47 28.57
CA GLU A 159 33.19 40.77 28.92
C GLU A 159 33.25 41.02 30.44
N GLU A 160 32.96 40.01 31.25
CA GLU A 160 33.06 40.10 32.71
C GLU A 160 34.52 40.27 33.18
N LYS A 161 35.48 39.57 32.55
CA LYS A 161 36.91 39.78 32.80
C LYS A 161 37.36 41.20 32.47
N GLU A 162 36.88 41.77 31.37
CA GLU A 162 37.17 43.15 31.00
C GLU A 162 36.56 44.15 31.99
N ARG A 163 35.32 43.93 32.44
CA ARG A 163 34.68 44.74 33.49
C ARG A 163 35.47 44.67 34.80
N ARG A 164 35.88 43.47 35.25
CA ARG A 164 36.69 43.31 36.47
C ARG A 164 38.06 43.99 36.36
N LYS A 165 38.74 43.89 35.21
CA LYS A 165 40.01 44.62 34.97
C LYS A 165 39.83 46.14 35.00
N LYS A 166 38.73 46.66 34.44
CA LYS A 166 38.41 48.09 34.52
C LYS A 166 38.16 48.54 35.96
N ASN A 167 37.42 47.76 36.75
CA ASN A 167 37.17 48.08 38.17
C ASN A 167 38.46 48.07 39.02
N ILE A 168 39.35 47.08 38.82
CA ILE A 168 40.65 47.03 39.53
C ILE A 168 41.53 48.24 39.18
N ASN A 169 41.52 48.71 37.92
CA ASN A 169 42.24 49.91 37.51
C ASN A 169 41.66 51.22 38.06
N LEU A 170 40.40 51.22 38.53
CA LEU A 170 39.75 52.35 39.19
C LEU A 170 40.12 52.43 40.69
N GLU A 171 40.22 51.28 41.37
CA GLU A 171 40.62 51.23 42.79
C GLU A 171 42.11 51.54 43.02
N GLY A 172 42.99 51.28 42.03
CA GLY A 172 44.41 51.64 42.11
C GLY A 172 44.74 53.11 41.81
N LYS A 173 43.73 53.96 41.60
CA LYS A 173 43.85 55.41 41.27
C LYS A 173 43.24 56.34 42.32
N LEU A 174 42.72 55.80 43.42
CA LEU A 174 42.34 56.51 44.64
C LEU A 174 43.46 56.37 45.68
#